data_AF-A0A7L8CV56-F1
#
_entry.id   AF-A0A7L8CV56-F1
#
_cell.length_a   1.000
_cell.length_b   1.000
_cell.length_c   1.000
_cell.angle_alpha   90.00
_cell.angle_beta   90.00
_cell.angle_gamma   90.00
#
_symmetry.space_group_name_H-M   'P 1'
#
loop_
_entity.id
_entity.type
_entity.pdbx_description
1 polymer ?
#
loop_
_entity_poly.entity_id
_entity_poly.type
_entity_poly.pdbx_seq_one_letter_code
_entity_poly.pdbx_strand_id
1 'polypeptide(L)'
;MRLHRFAAALLLLLFAAPVVAGMQARPVDWKIGDRTFSGVLVFDDANAIKRPGLVMVPNWMGVTPAAVARAGQIAGSEYVVLVADVYGKGERPKDSAQAAAMSKPLRDDRARLRSRIEQAVEVLRQQAADAPLDASRVGALGFCFGGTTVLELARAGSQVAGVVSLHGGLSTPVPAKSGAVKTSILVLNGASDPNVTAADIAAFGHEMDAVGADWQFVNFSGAVHCFAEDDANSPPGCVYNERAAKRAYVMLRDFFRERFAVK
;
A
#
# COMPACT_ATOMS: atom_id res chain seq x y z
N MET A 1 -55.16 -57.51 17.08
CA MET A 1 -53.73 -57.85 17.23
C MET A 1 -52.92 -56.60 16.95
N ARG A 2 -52.10 -56.17 17.92
CA ARG A 2 -51.26 -54.96 17.90
C ARG A 2 -50.10 -55.09 16.86
N LEU A 3 -49.37 -53.98 16.67
CA LEU A 3 -48.08 -53.77 15.98
C LEU A 3 -48.26 -52.89 14.72
N HIS A 4 -47.63 -51.72 14.52
CA HIS A 4 -46.59 -50.99 15.24
C HIS A 4 -46.69 -49.49 14.90
N ARG A 5 -46.64 -48.64 15.93
CA ARG A 5 -46.27 -47.23 15.80
C ARG A 5 -44.74 -47.16 15.75
N PHE A 6 -44.16 -46.60 14.69
CA PHE A 6 -42.79 -46.09 14.75
C PHE A 6 -42.72 -44.73 14.07
N ALA A 7 -42.47 -43.74 14.91
CA ALA A 7 -42.09 -42.39 14.54
C ALA A 7 -40.68 -42.42 13.93
N ALA A 8 -40.49 -41.76 12.79
CA ALA A 8 -39.18 -41.38 12.31
C ALA A 8 -39.08 -39.85 12.45
N ALA A 9 -38.58 -39.41 13.61
CA ALA A 9 -38.20 -38.03 13.81
C ALA A 9 -36.84 -37.80 13.16
N LEU A 10 -36.82 -36.83 12.25
CA LEU A 10 -35.69 -36.29 11.51
C LEU A 10 -34.63 -35.72 12.46
N LEU A 11 -33.37 -36.13 12.34
CA LEU A 11 -32.23 -35.37 12.88
C LEU A 11 -31.30 -34.98 11.73
N LEU A 12 -31.52 -33.78 11.19
CA LEU A 12 -30.55 -33.05 10.37
C LEU A 12 -29.64 -32.26 11.31
N LEU A 13 -28.55 -32.87 11.77
CA LEU A 13 -27.45 -32.16 12.42
C LEU A 13 -26.63 -31.43 11.36
N LEU A 14 -26.93 -30.16 11.15
CA LEU A 14 -26.07 -29.24 10.40
C LEU A 14 -24.80 -28.99 11.22
N PHE A 15 -23.70 -29.63 10.83
CA PHE A 15 -22.37 -29.27 11.31
C PHE A 15 -21.99 -27.90 10.74
N ALA A 16 -22.21 -26.83 11.51
CA ALA A 16 -21.57 -25.56 11.25
C ALA A 16 -20.09 -25.68 11.68
N ALA A 17 -19.19 -25.79 10.71
CA ALA A 17 -17.77 -25.69 10.99
C ALA A 17 -17.46 -24.28 11.53
N PRO A 18 -16.67 -24.14 12.61
CA PRO A 18 -16.28 -22.82 13.10
C PRO A 18 -15.42 -22.13 12.03
N VAL A 19 -15.85 -20.95 11.59
CA VAL A 19 -15.02 -20.07 10.78
C VAL A 19 -13.87 -19.63 11.67
N VAL A 20 -12.64 -20.05 11.34
CA VAL A 20 -11.44 -19.59 12.02
C VAL A 20 -11.16 -18.17 11.54
N ALA A 21 -11.54 -17.20 12.36
CA ALA A 21 -11.19 -15.79 12.19
C ALA A 21 -9.67 -15.61 12.09
N GLY A 22 -9.21 -14.76 11.17
CA GLY A 22 -7.80 -14.44 10.98
C GLY A 22 -7.50 -13.50 9.82
N MET A 23 -6.21 -13.24 9.60
CA MET A 23 -5.75 -12.40 8.49
C MET A 23 -6.04 -13.08 7.14
N GLN A 24 -6.87 -12.45 6.34
CA GLN A 24 -7.20 -12.88 4.98
C GLN A 24 -6.23 -12.27 3.98
N ALA A 25 -5.95 -13.01 2.90
CA ALA A 25 -5.21 -12.53 1.73
C ALA A 25 -5.91 -13.02 0.46
N ARG A 26 -6.72 -12.15 -0.15
CA ARG A 26 -7.59 -12.49 -1.28
C ARG A 26 -7.12 -11.81 -2.56
N PRO A 27 -6.94 -12.52 -3.69
CA PRO A 27 -6.65 -11.86 -4.96
C PRO A 27 -7.82 -10.96 -5.38
N VAL A 28 -7.50 -9.80 -5.95
CA VAL A 28 -8.47 -8.88 -6.56
C VAL A 28 -7.96 -8.51 -7.94
N ASP A 29 -8.77 -8.80 -8.96
CA ASP A 29 -8.45 -8.50 -10.35
C ASP A 29 -9.21 -7.26 -10.83
N TRP A 30 -8.56 -6.44 -11.66
CA TRP A 30 -9.20 -5.32 -12.35
C TRP A 30 -8.59 -5.09 -13.73
N LYS A 31 -9.22 -4.21 -14.51
CA LYS A 31 -8.76 -3.85 -15.85
C LYS A 31 -8.47 -2.35 -15.98
N ILE A 32 -7.48 -2.01 -16.79
CA ILE A 32 -7.25 -0.67 -17.34
C ILE A 32 -7.12 -0.84 -18.85
N GLY A 33 -8.14 -0.41 -19.59
CA GLY A 33 -8.31 -0.82 -21.00
C GLY A 33 -8.36 -2.34 -21.11
N ASP A 34 -7.54 -2.90 -22.00
CA ASP A 34 -7.49 -4.35 -22.24
C ASP A 34 -6.55 -5.10 -21.27
N ARG A 35 -5.76 -4.38 -20.46
CA ARG A 35 -4.79 -5.02 -19.56
C ARG A 35 -5.42 -5.36 -18.22
N THR A 36 -5.22 -6.61 -17.80
CA THR A 36 -5.63 -7.10 -16.48
C THR A 36 -4.50 -6.91 -15.47
N PHE A 37 -4.85 -6.46 -14.28
CA PHE A 37 -3.99 -6.32 -13.10
C PHE A 37 -4.54 -7.20 -11.98
N SER A 38 -3.67 -7.63 -11.06
CA SER A 38 -4.07 -8.50 -9.95
C SER A 38 -3.29 -8.18 -8.69
N GLY A 39 -3.99 -7.57 -7.74
CA GLY A 39 -3.50 -7.26 -6.41
C GLY A 39 -3.98 -8.26 -5.36
N VAL A 40 -3.68 -7.98 -4.09
CA VAL A 40 -4.13 -8.80 -2.96
C VAL A 40 -4.77 -7.91 -1.90
N LEU A 41 -6.03 -8.18 -1.58
CA LEU A 41 -6.74 -7.54 -0.47
C LEU A 41 -6.43 -8.30 0.83
N VAL A 42 -5.90 -7.57 1.81
CA VAL A 42 -5.40 -8.09 3.07
C VAL A 42 -6.15 -7.42 4.22
N PHE A 43 -6.80 -8.21 5.08
CA PHE A 43 -7.57 -7.72 6.21
C PHE A 43 -7.86 -8.82 7.23
N ASP A 44 -8.00 -8.46 8.49
CA ASP A 44 -8.48 -9.38 9.54
C ASP A 44 -10.02 -9.52 9.47
N ASP A 45 -10.54 -10.74 9.37
CA ASP A 45 -11.98 -11.03 9.30
C ASP A 45 -12.62 -11.39 10.66
N ALA A 46 -11.90 -11.18 11.77
CA ALA A 46 -12.41 -11.44 13.12
C ALA A 46 -13.70 -10.71 13.48
N ASN A 47 -14.00 -9.58 12.82
CA ASN A 47 -15.26 -8.87 12.97
C ASN A 47 -15.60 -8.05 11.72
N ALA A 48 -16.85 -7.58 11.65
CA ALA A 48 -17.37 -6.79 10.54
C ALA A 48 -17.23 -5.26 10.73
N ILE A 49 -16.45 -4.79 11.71
CA ILE A 49 -16.29 -3.35 11.98
C ILE A 49 -15.56 -2.72 10.79
N LYS A 50 -16.18 -1.72 10.17
CA LYS A 50 -15.59 -1.00 9.04
C LYS A 50 -14.35 -0.21 9.46
N ARG A 51 -13.27 -0.38 8.70
CA ARG A 51 -11.96 0.22 8.95
C ARG A 51 -11.49 1.06 7.76
N PRO A 52 -10.60 2.04 7.96
CA PRO A 52 -9.98 2.74 6.84
C PRO A 52 -9.24 1.79 5.90
N GLY A 53 -9.19 2.18 4.63
CA GLY A 53 -8.49 1.46 3.58
C GLY A 53 -7.12 2.06 3.29
N LEU A 54 -6.14 1.21 3.00
CA LEU A 54 -4.83 1.63 2.50
C LEU A 54 -4.51 0.92 1.18
N VAL A 55 -4.17 1.69 0.15
CA VAL A 55 -3.47 1.12 -1.02
C VAL A 55 -1.99 1.04 -0.68
N MET A 56 -1.42 -0.16 -0.66
CA MET A 56 0.01 -0.37 -0.49
C MET A 56 0.65 -0.71 -1.83
N VAL A 57 1.57 0.14 -2.31
CA VAL A 57 2.39 -0.17 -3.48
C VAL A 57 3.70 -0.82 -3.03
N PRO A 58 3.98 -2.08 -3.42
CA PRO A 58 5.23 -2.74 -3.05
C PRO A 58 6.47 -2.04 -3.61
N ASN A 59 7.63 -2.55 -3.21
CA ASN A 59 8.87 -2.23 -3.90
C ASN A 59 8.83 -2.68 -5.38
N TRP A 60 9.89 -2.40 -6.12
CA TRP A 60 9.99 -2.71 -7.55
C TRP A 60 9.84 -4.21 -7.92
N MET A 61 9.84 -5.15 -6.98
CA MET A 61 9.57 -6.58 -7.22
C MET A 61 8.07 -6.88 -7.34
N GLY A 62 7.19 -5.91 -7.08
CA GLY A 62 5.74 -6.04 -7.23
C GLY A 62 5.09 -6.86 -6.11
N VAL A 63 3.96 -7.49 -6.41
CA VAL A 63 3.16 -8.24 -5.43
C VAL A 63 3.83 -9.60 -5.15
N THR A 64 4.77 -9.61 -4.19
CA THR A 64 5.47 -10.81 -3.70
C THR A 64 4.85 -11.33 -2.40
N PRO A 65 5.15 -12.58 -1.98
CA PRO A 65 4.73 -13.08 -0.66
C PRO A 65 5.20 -12.18 0.50
N ALA A 66 6.43 -11.65 0.43
CA ALA A 66 6.95 -10.71 1.43
C ALA A 66 6.15 -9.41 1.48
N ALA A 67 5.76 -8.86 0.32
CA ALA A 67 4.88 -7.70 0.27
C ALA A 67 3.50 -7.98 0.88
N VAL A 68 2.90 -9.14 0.61
CA VAL A 68 1.61 -9.55 1.19
C VAL A 68 1.72 -9.72 2.71
N ALA A 69 2.78 -10.38 3.20
CA ALA A 69 3.03 -10.54 4.62
C ALA A 69 3.19 -9.18 5.34
N ARG A 70 3.93 -8.26 4.73
CA ARG A 70 4.07 -6.88 5.24
C ARG A 70 2.75 -6.13 5.26
N ALA A 71 1.93 -6.30 4.22
CA ALA A 71 0.58 -5.75 4.21
C ALA A 71 -0.27 -6.31 5.36
N GLY A 72 -0.09 -7.58 5.72
CA GLY A 72 -0.76 -8.18 6.89
C GLY A 72 -0.31 -7.54 8.22
N GLN A 73 0.99 -7.28 8.38
CA GLN A 73 1.51 -6.56 9.55
C GLN A 73 0.97 -5.13 9.64
N ILE A 74 0.87 -4.43 8.50
CA ILE A 74 0.31 -3.07 8.43
C ILE A 74 -1.20 -3.08 8.67
N ALA A 75 -1.92 -4.05 8.08
CA ALA A 75 -3.36 -4.18 8.24
C ALA A 75 -3.73 -4.37 9.71
N GLY A 76 -3.09 -5.33 10.38
CA GLY A 76 -3.39 -5.69 11.76
C GLY A 76 -4.90 -5.77 11.99
N SER A 77 -5.37 -5.15 13.08
CA SER A 77 -6.80 -4.91 13.31
C SER A 77 -7.28 -3.53 12.84
N GLU A 78 -6.39 -2.67 12.33
CA GLU A 78 -6.66 -1.23 12.11
C GLU A 78 -7.09 -0.90 10.67
N TYR A 79 -6.67 -1.67 9.65
CA TYR A 79 -6.87 -1.32 8.24
C TYR A 79 -7.31 -2.49 7.36
N VAL A 80 -7.90 -2.15 6.22
CA VAL A 80 -8.02 -3.03 5.04
C VAL A 80 -7.00 -2.58 4.01
N VAL A 81 -6.08 -3.46 3.59
CA VAL A 81 -4.96 -3.09 2.72
C VAL A 81 -5.11 -3.75 1.34
N LEU A 82 -5.10 -2.97 0.26
CA LEU A 82 -4.91 -3.50 -1.09
C LEU A 82 -3.43 -3.41 -1.47
N VAL A 83 -2.77 -4.56 -1.62
CA VAL A 83 -1.45 -4.64 -2.23
C VAL A 83 -1.59 -4.44 -3.74
N ALA A 84 -1.24 -3.26 -4.22
CA ALA A 84 -1.48 -2.85 -5.60
C ALA A 84 -0.46 -3.45 -6.56
N ASP A 85 -0.98 -3.97 -7.68
CA ASP A 85 -0.18 -4.38 -8.82
C ASP A 85 -0.14 -3.25 -9.84
N VAL A 86 1.06 -2.72 -10.06
CA VAL A 86 1.31 -1.68 -11.07
C VAL A 86 1.96 -2.23 -12.31
N TYR A 87 2.27 -3.53 -12.39
CA TYR A 87 2.86 -4.15 -13.58
C TYR A 87 1.81 -4.84 -14.43
N GLY A 88 0.92 -5.63 -13.84
CA GLY A 88 -0.08 -6.42 -14.56
C GLY A 88 -0.13 -7.86 -14.04
N LYS A 89 -1.28 -8.51 -14.22
CA LYS A 89 -1.53 -9.85 -13.70
C LYS A 89 -0.50 -10.84 -14.24
N GLY A 90 0.18 -11.53 -13.34
CA GLY A 90 1.22 -12.52 -13.68
C GLY A 90 2.58 -11.93 -14.04
N GLU A 91 2.71 -10.60 -14.10
CA GLU A 91 3.99 -9.95 -14.40
C GLU A 91 4.72 -9.60 -13.10
N ARG A 92 5.70 -10.42 -12.72
CA ARG A 92 6.53 -10.20 -11.52
C ARG A 92 8.00 -10.34 -11.89
N PRO A 93 8.84 -9.33 -11.57
CA PRO A 93 10.29 -9.48 -11.69
C PRO A 93 10.82 -10.67 -10.89
N LYS A 94 11.74 -11.42 -11.47
CA LYS A 94 12.45 -12.51 -10.77
C LYS A 94 13.75 -12.05 -10.12
N ASP A 95 14.30 -10.93 -10.58
CA ASP A 95 15.59 -10.38 -10.18
C ASP A 95 15.61 -8.86 -10.41
N SER A 96 16.69 -8.21 -9.97
CA SER A 96 16.87 -6.75 -10.08
C SER A 96 16.93 -6.25 -11.53
N ALA A 97 17.44 -7.05 -12.48
CA ALA A 97 17.53 -6.64 -13.88
C ALA A 97 16.15 -6.60 -14.52
N GLN A 98 15.31 -7.60 -14.26
CA GLN A 98 13.90 -7.61 -14.65
C GLN A 98 13.12 -6.51 -13.95
N ALA A 99 13.38 -6.24 -12.67
CA ALA A 99 12.72 -5.16 -11.92
C ALA A 99 13.05 -3.78 -12.50
N ALA A 100 14.31 -3.57 -12.90
CA ALA A 100 14.72 -2.37 -13.62
C ALA A 100 14.01 -2.25 -14.98
N ALA A 101 13.98 -3.32 -15.78
CA ALA A 101 13.33 -3.33 -17.08
C ALA A 101 11.80 -3.08 -16.99
N MET A 102 11.12 -3.69 -16.01
CA MET A 102 9.68 -3.56 -15.83
C MET A 102 9.27 -2.22 -15.21
N SER A 103 10.07 -1.68 -14.28
CA SER A 103 9.78 -0.38 -13.68
C SER A 103 10.12 0.80 -14.58
N LYS A 104 11.11 0.67 -15.49
CA LYS A 104 11.56 1.75 -16.36
C LYS A 104 10.43 2.42 -17.16
N PRO A 105 9.55 1.71 -17.89
CA PRO A 105 8.45 2.34 -18.61
C PRO A 105 7.51 3.17 -17.73
N LEU A 106 7.34 2.79 -16.45
CA LEU A 106 6.52 3.53 -15.49
C LEU A 106 7.27 4.69 -14.82
N ARG A 107 8.60 4.64 -14.82
CA ARG A 107 9.46 5.75 -14.43
C ARG A 107 9.47 6.84 -15.49
N ASP A 108 9.55 6.43 -16.74
CA ASP A 108 9.59 7.33 -17.89
C ASP A 108 8.20 7.94 -18.20
N ASP A 109 7.12 7.16 -18.03
CA ASP A 109 5.74 7.58 -18.26
C ASP A 109 4.97 7.72 -16.93
N ARG A 110 5.12 8.90 -16.29
CA ARG A 110 4.43 9.20 -15.03
C ARG A 110 2.92 9.24 -15.14
N ALA A 111 2.37 9.63 -16.30
CA ALA A 111 0.93 9.61 -16.52
C ALA A 111 0.38 8.18 -16.46
N ARG A 112 1.10 7.22 -17.06
CA ARG A 112 0.76 5.80 -16.97
C ARG A 112 0.90 5.24 -15.55
N LEU A 113 1.91 5.65 -14.79
CA LEU A 113 2.02 5.22 -13.40
C LEU A 113 0.86 5.76 -12.56
N ARG A 114 0.54 7.06 -12.69
CA ARG A 114 -0.57 7.73 -12.00
C ARG A 114 -1.90 7.04 -12.26
N SER A 115 -2.23 6.76 -13.53
CA SER A 115 -3.49 6.09 -13.87
C SER A 115 -3.61 4.69 -13.25
N ARG A 116 -2.50 3.95 -13.14
CA ARG A 116 -2.48 2.62 -12.50
C ARG A 116 -2.73 2.70 -10.99
N ILE A 117 -2.11 3.64 -10.29
CA ILE A 117 -2.32 3.78 -8.84
C ILE A 117 -3.68 4.40 -8.51
N GLU A 118 -4.16 5.35 -9.31
CA GLU A 118 -5.53 5.90 -9.18
C GLU A 118 -6.57 4.80 -9.35
N GLN A 119 -6.43 3.93 -10.35
CA GLN A 119 -7.34 2.80 -10.51
C GLN A 119 -7.29 1.85 -9.30
N ALA A 120 -6.12 1.62 -8.70
CA ALA A 120 -6.01 0.79 -7.50
C ALA A 120 -6.74 1.41 -6.29
N VAL A 121 -6.75 2.75 -6.16
CA VAL A 121 -7.56 3.45 -5.16
C VAL A 121 -9.04 3.19 -5.37
N GLU A 122 -9.53 3.28 -6.61
CA GLU A 122 -10.94 3.00 -6.92
C GLU A 122 -11.30 1.53 -6.71
N VAL A 123 -10.41 0.61 -7.05
CA VAL A 123 -10.59 -0.83 -6.79
C VAL A 123 -10.70 -1.10 -5.30
N LEU A 124 -9.85 -0.48 -4.47
CA LEU A 124 -9.95 -0.60 -3.03
C LEU A 124 -11.31 -0.09 -2.54
N ARG A 125 -11.75 1.11 -2.97
CA ARG A 125 -13.07 1.66 -2.59
C ARG A 125 -14.21 0.69 -2.92
N GLN A 126 -14.15 0.01 -4.06
CA GLN A 126 -15.14 -0.99 -4.47
C GLN A 126 -15.19 -2.22 -3.56
N GLN A 127 -14.10 -2.54 -2.85
CA GLN A 127 -14.08 -3.69 -1.92
C GLN A 127 -14.94 -3.47 -0.67
N ALA A 128 -15.51 -2.28 -0.45
CA ALA A 128 -16.45 -2.06 0.66
C ALA A 128 -17.74 -2.88 0.57
N ALA A 129 -18.01 -3.51 -0.58
CA ALA A 129 -19.09 -4.48 -0.72
C ALA A 129 -18.77 -5.83 -0.06
N ASP A 130 -17.50 -6.24 -0.03
CA ASP A 130 -17.08 -7.61 0.30
C ASP A 130 -16.07 -7.70 1.45
N ALA A 131 -15.65 -6.56 2.00
CA ALA A 131 -14.69 -6.45 3.09
C ALA A 131 -15.16 -5.42 4.13
N PRO A 132 -14.69 -5.50 5.39
CA PRO A 132 -14.98 -4.53 6.45
C PRO A 132 -14.22 -3.20 6.22
N LEU A 133 -14.46 -2.58 5.08
CA LEU A 133 -13.82 -1.35 4.60
C LEU A 133 -14.79 -0.17 4.68
N ASP A 134 -14.28 0.95 5.18
CA ASP A 134 -14.88 2.27 5.05
C ASP A 134 -14.28 2.99 3.85
N ALA A 135 -14.98 2.94 2.70
CA ALA A 135 -14.52 3.55 1.45
C ALA A 135 -14.42 5.10 1.49
N SER A 136 -14.93 5.76 2.54
CA SER A 136 -14.76 7.21 2.72
C SER A 136 -13.39 7.58 3.29
N ARG A 137 -12.70 6.61 3.92
CA ARG A 137 -11.41 6.79 4.59
C ARG A 137 -10.36 5.93 3.90
N VAL A 138 -9.81 6.45 2.79
CA VAL A 138 -8.78 5.76 2.00
C VAL A 138 -7.49 6.57 1.98
N GLY A 139 -6.36 5.90 2.24
CA GLY A 139 -5.00 6.44 2.13
C GLY A 139 -4.13 5.56 1.23
N ALA A 140 -2.88 5.95 1.02
CA ALA A 140 -1.93 5.10 0.29
C ALA A 140 -0.52 5.16 0.88
N LEU A 141 0.21 4.05 0.81
CA LEU A 141 1.61 4.01 1.19
C LEU A 141 2.42 3.18 0.20
N GLY A 142 3.74 3.34 0.21
CA GLY A 142 4.56 2.48 -0.61
C GLY A 142 6.03 2.48 -0.23
N PHE A 143 6.71 1.45 -0.71
CA PHE A 143 8.11 1.16 -0.40
C PHE A 143 8.95 1.31 -1.68
N CYS A 144 10.12 1.96 -1.64
CA CYS A 144 11.02 2.05 -2.80
C CYS A 144 10.29 2.65 -4.02
N PHE A 145 10.14 1.91 -5.12
CA PHE A 145 9.37 2.29 -6.29
C PHE A 145 7.90 2.60 -5.95
N GLY A 146 7.32 1.86 -5.01
CA GLY A 146 5.99 2.14 -4.48
C GLY A 146 5.93 3.46 -3.70
N GLY A 147 6.99 3.83 -2.99
CA GLY A 147 7.10 5.13 -2.32
C GLY A 147 7.07 6.27 -3.33
N THR A 148 7.84 6.15 -4.42
CA THR A 148 7.73 7.08 -5.56
C THR A 148 6.31 7.10 -6.15
N THR A 149 5.68 5.92 -6.27
CA THR A 149 4.34 5.80 -6.86
C THR A 149 3.28 6.56 -6.06
N VAL A 150 3.30 6.49 -4.72
CA VAL A 150 2.32 7.22 -3.90
C VAL A 150 2.60 8.72 -3.84
N LEU A 151 3.85 9.17 -4.02
CA LEU A 151 4.14 10.59 -4.24
C LEU A 151 3.56 11.08 -5.57
N GLU A 152 3.64 10.26 -6.63
CA GLU A 152 3.00 10.57 -7.91
C GLU A 152 1.47 10.61 -7.81
N LEU A 153 0.85 9.76 -6.98
CA LEU A 153 -0.58 9.80 -6.66
C LEU A 153 -0.96 11.16 -6.02
N ALA A 154 -0.15 11.65 -5.07
CA ALA A 154 -0.38 12.95 -4.45
C ALA A 154 -0.20 14.12 -5.44
N ARG A 155 0.86 14.07 -6.27
CA ARG A 155 1.10 15.07 -7.34
C ARG A 155 0.00 15.11 -8.40
N ALA A 156 -0.68 13.98 -8.64
CA ALA A 156 -1.83 13.89 -9.53
C ALA A 156 -3.10 14.53 -8.94
N GLY A 157 -3.10 14.86 -7.65
CA GLY A 157 -4.24 15.45 -6.95
C GLY A 157 -5.32 14.44 -6.55
N SER A 158 -4.94 13.16 -6.42
CA SER A 158 -5.88 12.12 -5.96
C SER A 158 -6.45 12.46 -4.58
N GLN A 159 -7.75 12.25 -4.42
CA GLN A 159 -8.48 12.51 -3.18
C GLN A 159 -8.38 11.31 -2.24
N VAL A 160 -7.23 11.18 -1.58
CA VAL A 160 -7.01 10.24 -0.47
C VAL A 160 -6.66 11.03 0.80
N ALA A 161 -6.86 10.44 1.97
CA ALA A 161 -6.69 11.13 3.25
C ALA A 161 -5.23 11.52 3.52
N GLY A 162 -4.28 10.76 2.98
CA GLY A 162 -2.85 11.00 3.10
C GLY A 162 -2.04 9.97 2.30
N VAL A 163 -0.78 10.28 2.03
CA VAL A 163 0.20 9.32 1.50
C VAL A 163 1.45 9.19 2.37
N VAL A 164 1.98 7.97 2.47
CA VAL A 164 3.24 7.68 3.18
C VAL A 164 4.25 7.02 2.24
N SER A 165 5.36 7.70 1.96
CA SER A 165 6.47 7.15 1.18
C SER A 165 7.56 6.63 2.11
N LEU A 166 7.88 5.33 2.02
CA LEU A 166 9.03 4.73 2.70
C LEU A 166 10.16 4.52 1.69
N HIS A 167 11.28 5.21 1.93
CA HIS A 167 12.50 5.17 1.11
C HIS A 167 12.19 5.21 -0.40
N GLY A 168 11.25 6.06 -0.81
CA GLY A 168 10.90 6.27 -2.20
C GLY A 168 11.76 7.36 -2.84
N GLY A 169 12.02 7.23 -4.14
CA GLY A 169 12.64 8.30 -4.92
C GLY A 169 11.72 9.52 -4.99
N LEU A 170 12.28 10.71 -4.78
CA LEU A 170 11.53 11.96 -4.66
C LEU A 170 11.35 12.67 -6.00
N SER A 171 12.32 12.53 -6.91
CA SER A 171 12.37 13.25 -8.17
C SER A 171 11.26 12.82 -9.14
N THR A 172 10.79 13.79 -9.93
CA THR A 172 9.79 13.56 -10.96
C THR A 172 10.03 14.47 -12.17
N PRO A 173 9.80 13.98 -13.40
CA PRO A 173 9.79 14.85 -14.58
C PRO A 173 8.48 15.64 -14.73
N VAL A 174 7.47 15.38 -13.90
CA VAL A 174 6.15 16.00 -13.99
C VAL A 174 5.74 16.56 -12.61
N PRO A 175 6.34 17.67 -12.16
CA PRO A 175 6.06 18.24 -10.84
C PRO A 175 4.58 18.61 -10.65
N ALA A 176 4.15 18.69 -9.40
CA ALA A 176 2.81 19.12 -9.04
C ALA A 176 2.49 20.51 -9.60
N LYS A 177 1.26 20.69 -10.06
CA LYS A 177 0.72 22.01 -10.41
C LYS A 177 0.22 22.70 -9.14
N SER A 178 0.25 24.03 -9.12
CA SER A 178 -0.27 24.81 -7.99
C SER A 178 -1.70 24.39 -7.65
N GLY A 179 -1.95 24.14 -6.36
CA GLY A 179 -3.25 23.71 -5.85
C GLY A 179 -3.66 22.28 -6.21
N ALA A 180 -2.84 21.49 -6.91
CA ALA A 180 -3.16 20.10 -7.26
C ALA A 180 -3.08 19.15 -6.06
N VAL A 181 -2.08 19.32 -5.20
CA VAL A 181 -1.88 18.45 -4.04
C VAL A 181 -2.92 18.77 -2.96
N LYS A 182 -3.91 17.89 -2.79
CA LYS A 182 -4.97 18.01 -1.77
C LYS A 182 -4.76 17.08 -0.56
N THR A 183 -3.73 16.27 -0.63
CA THR A 183 -3.49 15.13 0.23
C THR A 183 -2.26 15.40 1.09
N SER A 184 -2.34 15.12 2.40
CA SER A 184 -1.19 15.24 3.30
C SER A 184 -0.12 14.22 2.94
N ILE A 185 1.16 14.57 3.08
CA ILE A 185 2.29 13.71 2.67
C ILE A 185 3.24 13.48 3.84
N LEU A 186 3.59 12.22 4.09
CA LEU A 186 4.70 11.85 4.97
C LEU A 186 5.77 11.10 4.18
N VAL A 187 7.01 11.61 4.21
CA VAL A 187 8.18 10.94 3.62
C VAL A 187 9.09 10.43 4.72
N LEU A 188 9.36 9.13 4.71
CA LEU A 188 10.19 8.41 5.66
C LEU A 188 11.44 7.91 4.93
N ASN A 189 12.56 8.62 5.09
CA ASN A 189 13.77 8.45 4.30
C ASN A 189 14.96 7.93 5.12
N GLY A 190 15.79 7.10 4.50
CA GLY A 190 17.10 6.74 5.06
C GLY A 190 18.10 7.87 4.83
N ALA A 191 18.67 8.44 5.90
CA ALA A 191 19.59 9.59 5.77
C ALA A 191 20.90 9.26 5.04
N SER A 192 21.21 7.97 4.86
CA SER A 192 22.37 7.45 4.15
C SER A 192 22.00 6.73 2.85
N ASP A 193 20.77 6.87 2.36
CA ASP A 193 20.32 6.28 1.09
C ASP A 193 21.01 6.97 -0.09
N PRO A 194 21.86 6.25 -0.87
CA PRO A 194 22.58 6.86 -2.00
C PRO A 194 21.65 7.22 -3.17
N ASN A 195 20.40 6.74 -3.17
CA ASN A 195 19.43 7.01 -4.23
C ASN A 195 18.64 8.31 -4.02
N VAL A 196 18.81 8.98 -2.87
CA VAL A 196 18.14 10.23 -2.54
C VAL A 196 19.20 11.26 -2.13
N THR A 197 19.50 12.18 -3.04
CA THR A 197 20.53 13.20 -2.81
C THR A 197 19.99 14.38 -2.00
N ALA A 198 20.88 15.19 -1.42
CA ALA A 198 20.48 16.45 -0.77
C ALA A 198 19.74 17.40 -1.74
N ALA A 199 20.10 17.37 -3.03
CA ALA A 199 19.42 18.14 -4.06
C ALA A 199 18.00 17.63 -4.31
N ASP A 200 17.77 16.31 -4.29
CA ASP A 200 16.42 15.73 -4.42
C ASP A 200 15.52 16.15 -3.24
N ILE A 201 16.05 16.13 -2.02
CA ILE A 201 15.31 16.54 -0.81
C ILE A 201 14.94 18.03 -0.89
N ALA A 202 15.90 18.88 -1.24
CA ALA A 202 15.66 20.32 -1.39
C ALA A 202 14.63 20.61 -2.50
N ALA A 203 14.77 19.97 -3.66
CA ALA A 203 13.85 20.12 -4.77
C ALA A 203 12.42 19.67 -4.41
N PHE A 204 12.27 18.55 -3.70
CA PHE A 204 10.98 18.08 -3.22
C PHE A 204 10.34 19.08 -2.25
N GLY A 205 11.11 19.60 -1.28
CA GLY A 205 10.60 20.59 -0.33
C GLY A 205 10.13 21.86 -1.03
N HIS A 206 10.93 22.40 -1.95
CA HIS A 206 10.55 23.56 -2.75
C HIS A 206 9.28 23.32 -3.59
N GLU A 207 9.15 22.14 -4.19
CA GLU A 207 7.95 21.76 -4.95
C GLU A 207 6.71 21.76 -4.04
N MET A 208 6.78 21.08 -2.89
CA MET A 208 5.64 20.93 -1.98
C MET A 208 5.23 22.27 -1.35
N ASP A 209 6.21 23.11 -0.97
CA ASP A 209 5.95 24.45 -0.44
C ASP A 209 5.29 25.35 -1.51
N ALA A 210 5.80 25.31 -2.75
CA ALA A 210 5.29 26.14 -3.84
C ALA A 210 3.83 25.84 -4.21
N VAL A 211 3.38 24.60 -4.00
CA VAL A 211 1.98 24.19 -4.25
C VAL A 211 1.11 24.27 -2.99
N GLY A 212 1.68 24.67 -1.84
CA GLY A 212 0.98 24.78 -0.56
C GLY A 212 0.53 23.43 0.01
N ALA A 213 1.29 22.36 -0.23
CA ALA A 213 0.98 21.04 0.29
C ALA A 213 1.21 20.96 1.81
N ASP A 214 0.44 20.12 2.49
CA ASP A 214 0.72 19.68 3.85
C ASP A 214 1.69 18.48 3.77
N TRP A 215 2.94 18.68 4.19
CA TRP A 215 3.96 17.64 4.06
C TRP A 215 4.93 17.59 5.24
N GLN A 216 5.45 16.39 5.48
CA GLN A 216 6.51 16.12 6.45
C GLN A 216 7.57 15.22 5.82
N PHE A 217 8.83 15.44 6.21
CA PHE A 217 9.96 14.64 5.77
C PHE A 217 10.84 14.28 6.97
N VAL A 218 11.12 12.98 7.14
CA VAL A 218 11.90 12.46 8.25
C VAL A 218 13.09 11.68 7.73
N ASN A 219 14.28 12.06 8.18
CA ASN A 219 15.53 11.37 7.86
C ASN A 219 15.99 10.50 9.03
N PHE A 220 16.15 9.20 8.79
CA PHE A 220 16.66 8.25 9.78
C PHE A 220 18.18 8.10 9.64
N SER A 221 18.93 8.57 10.65
CA SER A 221 20.40 8.46 10.68
C SER A 221 20.88 7.02 10.47
N GLY A 222 21.86 6.81 9.59
CA GLY A 222 22.49 5.50 9.34
C GLY A 222 21.59 4.46 8.66
N ALA A 223 20.36 4.81 8.28
CA ALA A 223 19.53 3.98 7.43
C ALA A 223 19.82 4.29 5.94
N VAL A 224 19.92 3.23 5.14
CA VAL A 224 20.08 3.29 3.67
C VAL A 224 18.73 2.98 3.00
N HIS A 225 18.73 2.65 1.71
CA HIS A 225 17.53 2.20 1.01
C HIS A 225 16.95 0.93 1.67
N CYS A 226 15.66 0.67 1.46
CA CYS A 226 14.96 -0.52 1.99
C CYS A 226 14.95 -0.66 3.52
N PHE A 227 15.29 0.39 4.27
CA PHE A 227 15.45 0.29 5.72
C PHE A 227 14.23 -0.25 6.47
N ALA A 228 13.03 -0.11 5.89
CA ALA A 228 11.75 -0.53 6.46
C ALA A 228 11.29 -1.93 6.00
N GLU A 229 12.12 -2.64 5.23
CA GLU A 229 11.85 -3.97 4.70
C GLU A 229 12.72 -4.98 5.45
N ASP A 230 12.10 -5.81 6.30
CA ASP A 230 12.74 -6.80 7.18
C ASP A 230 13.48 -7.93 6.43
N ASP A 231 13.09 -8.18 5.19
CA ASP A 231 13.73 -9.12 4.27
C ASP A 231 14.87 -8.50 3.43
N ALA A 232 15.15 -7.19 3.57
CA ALA A 232 16.18 -6.52 2.79
C ALA A 232 17.59 -6.75 3.36
N ASN A 233 18.44 -7.41 2.56
CA ASN A 233 19.85 -7.63 2.89
C ASN A 233 20.76 -7.63 1.65
N SER A 234 20.96 -6.45 1.05
CA SER A 234 21.85 -6.23 -0.10
C SER A 234 22.76 -5.02 0.15
N PRO A 235 23.80 -5.18 1.00
CA PRO A 235 24.71 -4.09 1.33
C PRO A 235 25.59 -3.68 0.13
N PRO A 236 26.03 -2.40 0.07
CA PRO A 236 25.73 -1.34 1.04
C PRO A 236 24.40 -0.59 0.77
N GLY A 237 23.72 -0.86 -0.35
CA GLY A 237 22.67 0.01 -0.86
C GLY A 237 21.27 -0.18 -0.27
N CYS A 238 20.86 -1.42 -0.01
CA CYS A 238 19.49 -1.78 0.39
C CYS A 238 19.53 -2.74 1.58
N VAL A 239 19.32 -2.24 2.80
CA VAL A 239 19.54 -3.01 4.04
C VAL A 239 18.51 -2.62 5.09
N TYR A 240 17.90 -3.62 5.73
CA TYR A 240 17.01 -3.44 6.87
C TYR A 240 17.72 -2.70 8.02
N ASN A 241 17.04 -1.71 8.61
CA ASN A 241 17.50 -1.04 9.82
C ASN A 241 16.38 -1.05 10.86
N GLU A 242 16.46 -1.99 11.80
CA GLU A 242 15.40 -2.24 12.78
C GLU A 242 14.94 -0.99 13.54
N ARG A 243 15.90 -0.16 14.00
CA ARG A 243 15.58 1.07 14.72
C ARG A 243 14.81 2.05 13.84
N ALA A 244 15.27 2.28 12.60
CA ALA A 244 14.62 3.18 11.67
C ALA A 244 13.24 2.64 11.26
N ALA A 245 13.13 1.34 10.95
CA ALA A 245 11.89 0.68 10.61
C ALA A 245 10.85 0.83 11.73
N LYS A 246 11.18 0.48 12.97
CA LYS A 246 10.26 0.60 14.12
C LYS A 246 9.73 2.03 14.28
N ARG A 247 10.59 3.03 14.14
CA ARG A 247 10.17 4.45 14.20
C ARG A 247 9.28 4.84 13.03
N ALA A 248 9.64 4.43 11.81
CA ALA A 248 8.86 4.68 10.61
C ALA A 248 7.45 4.07 10.69
N TYR A 249 7.30 2.83 11.18
CA TYR A 249 5.98 2.19 11.35
C TYR A 249 5.13 2.83 12.46
N VAL A 250 5.73 3.44 13.49
CA VAL A 250 5.00 4.28 14.45
C VAL A 250 4.48 5.54 13.75
N MET A 251 5.37 6.28 13.08
CA MET A 251 5.01 7.51 12.37
C MET A 251 3.96 7.28 11.28
N LEU A 252 4.04 6.17 10.54
CA LEU A 252 3.04 5.77 9.55
C LEU A 252 1.65 5.60 10.19
N ARG A 253 1.58 4.90 11.33
CA ARG A 253 0.30 4.65 12.02
C ARG A 253 -0.26 5.93 12.62
N ASP A 254 0.58 6.74 13.25
CA ASP A 254 0.17 8.03 13.83
C ASP A 254 -0.36 8.98 12.76
N PHE A 255 0.34 9.06 11.62
CA PHE A 255 -0.09 9.83 10.46
C PHE A 255 -1.48 9.38 10.00
N PHE A 256 -1.69 8.10 9.67
CA PHE A 256 -3.00 7.65 9.21
C PHE A 256 -4.09 7.76 10.27
N ARG A 257 -3.78 7.55 11.55
CA ARG A 257 -4.74 7.77 12.64
C ARG A 257 -5.24 9.21 12.67
N GLU A 258 -4.34 10.19 12.52
CA GLU A 258 -4.72 11.59 12.39
C GLU A 258 -5.53 11.84 11.12
N ARG A 259 -5.06 11.33 9.97
CA ARG A 259 -5.71 11.55 8.66
C ARG A 259 -7.12 10.94 8.57
N PHE A 260 -7.40 9.89 9.31
CA PHE A 260 -8.68 9.19 9.35
C PHE A 260 -9.56 9.56 10.55
N ALA A 261 -9.10 10.46 11.42
CA ALA A 261 -9.91 10.98 12.51
C ALA A 261 -11.13 11.73 11.94
N VAL A 262 -12.30 11.49 12.54
CA VAL A 262 -13.52 12.23 12.20
C VAL A 262 -13.29 13.69 12.61
N LYS A 263 -13.43 14.62 11.66
CA LYS A 263 -13.42 16.05 11.93
C LYS A 263 -14.77 16.52 12.47
#